data_AF-A0A964XBE0-F1
#
_entry.id   AF-A0A964XBE0-F1
#
_cell.length_a   1.000
_cell.length_b   1.000
_cell.length_c   1.000
_cell.angle_alpha   90.00
_cell.angle_beta   90.00
_cell.angle_gamma   90.00
#
_symmetry.space_group_name_H-M   'P 1'
#
loop_
_entity.id
_entity.type
_entity.pdbx_description
1 polymer ?
#
loop_
_entity_poly.entity_id
_entity_poly.type
_entity_poly.pdbx_seq_one_letter_code
_entity_poly.pdbx_strand_id
1 'polypeptide(L)'
;MRETIATWLGSFALDPVLRTHAVEVFTALPEPVRRDLMDDPAFVICDIAAGPDALAEVPVGLPQPGRGARSVALKRTLIRRPAAFVRWVIAHELAHAHLRNEGREPGEDPERAADALAAEWGYPRP
;
A
#
# COMPACT_ATOMS: atom_id res chain seq x y z
N MET A 1 -14.56 -5.90 10.95
CA MET A 1 -13.24 -5.35 10.56
C MET A 1 -12.87 -5.73 9.13
N ARG A 2 -12.67 -7.01 8.80
CA ARG A 2 -12.33 -7.45 7.42
C ARG A 2 -13.34 -6.99 6.35
N GLU A 3 -14.64 -7.05 6.63
CA GLU A 3 -15.68 -6.54 5.72
C GLU A 3 -15.60 -5.01 5.54
N THR A 4 -15.38 -4.25 6.61
CA THR A 4 -15.17 -2.80 6.55
C THR A 4 -13.98 -2.45 5.67
N ILE A 5 -12.86 -3.17 5.85
CA ILE A 5 -11.64 -3.03 5.02
C ILE A 5 -11.95 -3.37 3.56
N ALA A 6 -12.67 -4.46 3.31
CA ALA A 6 -13.01 -4.88 1.95
C ALA A 6 -13.92 -3.86 1.24
N THR A 7 -14.90 -3.30 1.95
CA THR A 7 -15.79 -2.24 1.43
C THR A 7 -15.00 -0.97 1.12
N TRP A 8 -14.14 -0.53 2.04
CA TRP A 8 -13.28 0.64 1.84
C TRP A 8 -12.30 0.41 0.68
N LEU A 9 -11.64 -0.74 0.61
CA LEU A 9 -10.79 -1.08 -0.53
C LEU A 9 -11.56 -1.20 -1.85
N GLY A 10 -12.86 -1.46 -1.78
CA GLY A 10 -13.77 -1.53 -2.93
C GLY A 10 -14.00 -0.18 -3.61
N SER A 11 -13.72 0.95 -2.95
CA SER A 11 -13.85 2.28 -3.57
C SER A 11 -12.66 2.69 -4.42
N PHE A 12 -11.57 1.91 -4.41
CA PHE A 12 -10.37 2.19 -5.18
C PHE A 12 -10.35 1.44 -6.51
N ALA A 13 -9.62 2.00 -7.50
CA ALA A 13 -9.35 1.36 -8.77
C ALA A 13 -8.28 0.27 -8.61
N LEU A 14 -8.67 -0.85 -8.01
CA LEU A 14 -7.80 -1.99 -7.72
C LEU A 14 -8.41 -3.28 -8.24
N ASP A 15 -7.64 -4.02 -9.03
CA ASP A 15 -7.99 -5.35 -9.55
C ASP A 15 -8.50 -6.28 -8.42
N PRO A 16 -9.57 -7.07 -8.63
CA PRO A 16 -10.15 -7.91 -7.60
C PRO A 16 -9.16 -8.87 -6.93
N VAL A 17 -8.17 -9.41 -7.66
CA VAL A 17 -7.16 -10.32 -7.10
C VAL A 17 -6.22 -9.56 -6.17
N LEU A 18 -5.72 -8.40 -6.61
CA LEU A 18 -4.89 -7.54 -5.77
C LEU A 18 -5.65 -7.02 -4.55
N ARG A 19 -6.94 -6.71 -4.72
CA ARG A 19 -7.81 -6.31 -3.61
C ARG A 19 -7.93 -7.41 -2.55
N THR A 20 -8.06 -8.68 -2.94
CA THR A 20 -8.05 -9.79 -1.98
C THR A 20 -6.74 -9.84 -1.19
N HIS A 21 -5.59 -9.67 -1.85
CA HIS A 21 -4.31 -9.60 -1.14
C HIS A 21 -4.20 -8.37 -0.22
N ALA A 22 -4.67 -7.21 -0.67
CA ALA A 22 -4.68 -6.00 0.14
C ALA A 22 -5.57 -6.15 1.38
N VAL A 23 -6.76 -6.76 1.26
CA VAL A 23 -7.62 -7.05 2.42
C VAL A 23 -6.90 -7.89 3.46
N GLU A 24 -6.16 -8.92 3.05
CA GLU A 24 -5.37 -9.74 3.97
C GLU A 24 -4.30 -8.89 4.69
N VAL A 25 -3.54 -8.08 3.95
CA VAL A 25 -2.49 -7.23 4.53
C VAL A 25 -3.08 -6.20 5.49
N PHE A 26 -4.12 -5.45 5.09
CA PHE A 26 -4.78 -4.45 5.93
C PHE A 26 -5.39 -5.05 7.21
N THR A 27 -5.83 -6.31 7.16
CA THR A 27 -6.35 -7.02 8.34
C THR A 27 -5.23 -7.33 9.33
N ALA A 28 -4.02 -7.61 8.86
CA ALA A 28 -2.84 -7.87 9.70
C ALA A 28 -2.16 -6.61 10.25
N LEU A 29 -2.38 -5.44 9.64
CA LEU A 29 -1.78 -4.19 10.12
C LEU A 29 -2.19 -3.87 11.58
N PRO A 30 -1.26 -3.31 12.39
CA PRO A 30 -1.60 -2.73 13.67
C PRO A 30 -2.71 -1.68 13.53
N GLU A 31 -3.63 -1.66 14.50
CA GLU A 31 -4.78 -0.75 14.50
C GLU A 31 -4.42 0.74 14.27
N PRO A 32 -3.34 1.30 14.88
CA PRO A 32 -2.97 2.70 14.63
C PRO A 32 -2.54 2.96 13.18
N VAL A 33 -1.81 2.02 12.56
CA VAL A 33 -1.36 2.12 11.16
C VAL A 33 -2.56 2.04 10.23
N ARG A 34 -3.45 1.07 10.47
CA ARG A 34 -4.67 0.91 9.67
C ARG A 34 -5.54 2.17 9.71
N ARG A 35 -5.79 2.74 10.90
CA ARG A 35 -6.56 3.98 11.02
C ARG A 35 -5.88 5.16 10.33
N ASP A 36 -4.57 5.33 10.50
CA ASP A 36 -3.83 6.42 9.84
C ASP A 36 -3.98 6.40 8.31
N LEU A 37 -4.07 5.21 7.70
CA LEU A 37 -4.28 5.08 6.25
C LEU A 37 -5.75 5.21 5.85
N MET A 38 -6.67 4.55 6.56
CA MET A 38 -8.10 4.55 6.21
C MET A 38 -8.79 5.88 6.47
N ASP A 39 -8.36 6.62 7.49
CA ASP A 39 -8.95 7.91 7.87
C ASP A 39 -8.32 9.08 7.10
N ASP A 40 -7.30 8.85 6.26
CA ASP A 40 -6.70 9.88 5.43
C ASP A 40 -7.45 10.04 4.09
N PRO A 41 -8.20 11.14 3.90
CA PRO A 41 -8.96 11.35 2.67
C PRO A 41 -8.07 11.57 1.43
N ALA A 42 -6.77 11.83 1.63
CA ALA A 42 -5.79 11.99 0.56
C ALA A 42 -5.00 10.69 0.26
N PHE A 43 -5.32 9.57 0.95
CA PHE A 43 -4.75 8.27 0.66
C PHE A 43 -5.43 7.63 -0.56
N VAL A 44 -4.62 7.09 -1.47
CA VAL A 44 -5.06 6.35 -2.64
C VAL A 44 -4.24 5.07 -2.78
N ILE A 45 -4.90 3.97 -3.16
CA ILE A 45 -4.23 2.76 -3.64
C ILE A 45 -4.84 2.38 -4.98
N CYS A 46 -4.04 1.97 -5.95
CA CYS A 46 -4.53 1.56 -7.27
C CYS A 46 -3.62 0.51 -7.90
N ASP A 47 -4.08 -0.12 -8.98
CA ASP A 47 -3.20 -0.88 -9.86
C ASP A 47 -2.89 -0.15 -11.17
N ILE A 48 -1.65 -0.27 -11.61
CA ILE A 48 -1.17 0.30 -12.88
C ILE A 48 -0.88 -0.81 -13.88
N ALA A 49 -1.40 -0.64 -15.10
CA ALA A 49 -1.06 -1.46 -16.24
C ALA A 49 0.17 -0.88 -16.93
N ALA A 50 1.25 -1.65 -17.03
CA ALA A 50 2.38 -1.31 -17.90
C ALA A 50 2.19 -2.06 -19.23
N GLY A 51 1.93 -1.32 -20.30
CA GLY A 51 1.89 -1.82 -21.68
C GLY A 51 2.74 -0.93 -22.58
N PRO A 52 3.19 -1.42 -23.76
CA PRO A 52 4.10 -0.68 -24.65
C PRO A 52 3.59 0.71 -25.06
N ASP A 53 2.27 0.86 -25.14
CA ASP A 53 1.59 2.10 -25.56
C ASP A 53 0.69 2.70 -24.45
N ALA A 54 0.80 2.18 -23.21
CA ALA A 54 -0.04 2.63 -22.10
C ALA A 54 0.73 3.63 -21.22
N LEU A 55 0.28 4.88 -21.21
CA LEU A 55 0.64 5.84 -20.16
C LEU A 55 0.14 5.28 -18.81
N ALA A 56 1.06 5.06 -17.87
CA ALA A 56 0.71 4.70 -16.52
C ALA A 56 0.28 5.96 -15.77
N GLU A 57 -1.02 6.09 -15.52
CA GLU A 57 -1.57 7.15 -14.68
C GLU A 57 -1.56 6.70 -13.22
N VAL A 58 -0.97 7.52 -12.35
CA VAL A 58 -1.00 7.30 -10.89
C VAL A 58 -1.91 8.37 -10.28
N PRO A 59 -3.13 8.03 -9.85
CA PRO A 59 -3.98 8.97 -9.14
C PRO A 59 -3.32 9.39 -7.84
N VAL A 60 -3.41 10.69 -7.54
CA VAL A 60 -2.94 11.28 -6.28
C VAL A 60 -4.13 11.99 -5.63
N GLY A 61 -4.36 11.73 -4.35
CA GLY A 61 -5.38 12.43 -3.58
C GLY A 61 -5.10 13.93 -3.49
N LEU A 62 -6.13 14.75 -3.26
CA LEU A 62 -5.92 16.17 -3.03
C LEU A 62 -5.16 16.36 -1.70
N PRO A 63 -3.98 17.01 -1.70
CA PRO A 63 -3.21 17.20 -0.48
C PRO A 63 -3.97 18.10 0.51
N GLN A 64 -3.75 17.85 1.79
CA GLN A 64 -4.29 18.68 2.86
C GLN A 64 -3.24 19.72 3.30
N PRO A 65 -3.64 20.86 3.89
CA PRO A 65 -2.69 21.84 4.42
C PRO A 65 -1.68 21.19 5.37
N GLY A 66 -0.38 21.28 5.05
CA GLY A 66 0.70 20.69 5.84
C GLY A 66 0.82 19.16 5.78
N ARG A 67 0.02 18.47 4.95
CA ARG A 67 0.04 17.01 4.82
C ARG A 67 -0.06 16.60 3.35
N GLY A 68 1.06 16.13 2.80
CA GLY A 68 1.11 15.58 1.45
C GLY A 68 0.19 14.36 1.29
N ALA A 69 -0.33 14.18 0.08
CA ALA A 69 -1.11 13.01 -0.30
C ALA A 69 -0.22 11.76 -0.35
N ARG A 70 -0.86 10.58 -0.23
CA ARG A 70 -0.16 9.29 -0.22
C ARG A 70 -0.80 8.39 -1.27
N SER A 71 0.00 7.88 -2.20
CA SER A 71 -0.48 7.03 -3.28
C SER A 71 0.35 5.75 -3.34
N VAL A 72 -0.32 4.61 -3.33
CA VAL A 72 0.28 3.28 -3.48
C VAL A 72 -0.14 2.71 -4.83
N ALA A 73 0.81 2.60 -5.76
CA ALA A 73 0.57 2.13 -7.11
C ALA A 73 1.14 0.73 -7.33
N LEU A 74 0.25 -0.27 -7.44
CA LEU A 74 0.63 -1.67 -7.58
C LEU A 74 0.70 -2.08 -9.05
N LYS A 75 1.79 -2.69 -9.51
CA LYS A 75 1.84 -3.21 -10.89
C LYS A 75 0.84 -4.35 -11.08
N ARG A 76 -0.04 -4.27 -12.08
CA ARG A 76 -1.02 -5.33 -12.41
C ARG A 76 -0.38 -6.71 -12.66
N THR A 77 0.89 -6.74 -13.06
CA THR A 77 1.65 -8.00 -13.21
C THR A 77 1.83 -8.79 -11.90
N LEU A 78 1.62 -8.16 -10.73
CA LEU A 78 1.65 -8.82 -9.43
C LEU A 78 0.61 -9.93 -9.30
N ILE A 79 -0.51 -9.86 -10.03
CA ILE A 79 -1.56 -10.90 -10.06
C ILE A 79 -1.00 -12.29 -10.42
N ARG A 80 0.12 -12.33 -11.17
CA ARG A 80 0.76 -13.57 -11.62
C ARG A 80 1.92 -14.03 -10.74
N ARG A 81 2.17 -13.37 -9.60
CA ARG A 81 3.29 -13.66 -8.70
C ARG A 81 2.84 -14.50 -7.51
N PRO A 82 3.76 -15.20 -6.83
CA PRO A 82 3.42 -15.97 -5.62
C PRO A 82 2.77 -15.09 -4.56
N ALA A 83 1.74 -15.61 -3.88
CA ALA A 83 0.96 -14.85 -2.90
C ALA A 83 1.80 -14.21 -1.79
N ALA A 84 2.85 -14.89 -1.33
CA ALA A 84 3.77 -14.37 -0.31
C ALA A 84 4.50 -13.12 -0.81
N PHE A 85 5.03 -13.16 -2.04
CA PHE A 85 5.68 -12.01 -2.68
C PHE A 85 4.71 -10.85 -2.89
N VAL A 86 3.50 -11.11 -3.39
CA VAL A 86 2.48 -10.06 -3.59
C VAL A 86 2.13 -9.37 -2.28
N ARG A 87 1.92 -10.14 -1.20
CA ARG A 87 1.59 -9.59 0.12
C ARG A 87 2.75 -8.84 0.74
N TRP A 88 3.99 -9.31 0.56
CA TRP A 88 5.18 -8.55 0.95
C TRP A 88 5.26 -7.21 0.21
N VAL A 89 5.11 -7.18 -1.12
CA VAL A 89 5.10 -5.91 -1.87
C VAL A 89 4.03 -4.97 -1.33
N ILE A 90 2.79 -5.44 -1.15
CA ILE A 90 1.71 -4.60 -0.61
C ILE A 90 2.07 -4.07 0.78
N ALA A 91 2.57 -4.92 1.68
CA ALA A 91 2.99 -4.49 3.01
C ALA A 91 4.13 -3.47 2.95
N HIS A 92 5.13 -3.69 2.10
CA HIS A 92 6.25 -2.79 1.88
C HIS A 92 5.78 -1.40 1.38
N GLU A 93 4.92 -1.33 0.37
CA GLU A 93 4.40 -0.05 -0.13
C GLU A 93 3.52 0.68 0.89
N LEU A 94 2.76 -0.06 1.71
CA LEU A 94 1.99 0.53 2.81
C LEU A 94 2.90 1.05 3.93
N ALA A 95 4.05 0.42 4.15
CA ALA A 95 5.07 0.92 5.07
C ALA A 95 5.64 2.25 4.61
N HIS A 96 5.98 2.38 3.32
CA HIS A 96 6.34 3.67 2.73
C HIS A 96 5.25 4.72 2.92
N ALA A 97 3.98 4.38 2.65
CA ALA A 97 2.87 5.31 2.86
C ALA A 97 2.73 5.74 4.34
N HIS A 98 2.90 4.82 5.29
CA HIS A 98 2.82 5.13 6.72
C HIS A 98 3.99 6.00 7.18
N LEU A 99 5.21 5.67 6.74
CA LEU A 99 6.44 6.41 7.03
C LEU A 99 6.61 7.67 6.18
N ARG A 100 5.69 7.94 5.24
CA ARG A 100 5.72 9.07 4.30
C ARG A 100 6.97 9.07 3.40
N ASN A 101 7.40 7.90 2.98
CA ASN A 101 8.62 7.65 2.20
C ASN A 101 9.93 8.02 2.93
N GLU A 102 9.89 8.17 4.26
CA GLU A 102 11.06 8.41 5.09
C GLU A 102 11.47 7.13 5.84
N GLY A 103 12.62 7.17 6.51
CA GLY A 103 13.00 6.16 7.51
C GLY A 103 12.20 6.32 8.82
N ARG A 104 12.39 5.38 9.76
CA ARG A 104 11.84 5.51 11.13
C ARG A 104 12.64 6.50 11.97
N GLU A 105 13.94 6.60 11.67
CA GLU A 105 14.87 7.52 12.30
C GLU A 105 15.56 8.40 11.24
N PRO A 106 16.02 9.61 11.61
CA PRO A 106 16.74 10.48 10.67
C PRO A 106 17.96 9.79 10.05
N GLY A 107 17.98 9.69 8.72
CA GLY A 107 19.07 9.08 7.96
C GLY A 107 18.98 7.55 7.78
N GLU A 108 17.93 6.89 8.29
CA GLU A 108 17.65 5.50 7.93
C GLU A 108 17.21 5.41 6.46
N ASP A 109 17.70 4.40 5.75
CA ASP A 109 17.30 4.08 4.39
C ASP A 109 15.80 3.71 4.35
N PRO A 110 14.94 4.48 3.65
CA PRO A 110 13.50 4.23 3.61
C PRO A 110 13.14 2.81 3.12
N GLU A 111 13.93 2.24 2.20
CA GLU A 111 13.68 0.89 1.68
C GLU A 111 13.90 -0.18 2.76
N ARG A 112 14.93 0.00 3.59
CA ARG A 112 15.20 -0.88 4.73
C ARG A 112 14.16 -0.70 5.84
N ALA A 113 13.74 0.54 6.08
CA ALA A 113 12.71 0.85 7.05
C ALA A 113 11.37 0.20 6.65
N ALA A 114 11.00 0.30 5.37
CA ALA A 114 9.80 -0.32 4.83
C ALA A 114 9.84 -1.85 4.91
N ASP A 115 10.96 -2.48 4.52
CA ASP A 115 11.14 -3.94 4.64
C ASP A 115 11.07 -4.43 6.09
N ALA A 116 11.71 -3.70 7.02
CA ALA A 116 11.66 -4.04 8.44
C ALA A 116 10.23 -3.93 9.00
N LEU A 117 9.53 -2.85 8.66
CA LEU A 117 8.16 -2.63 9.14
C LEU A 117 7.16 -3.63 8.52
N ALA A 118 7.31 -3.98 7.24
CA ALA A 118 6.54 -5.05 6.61
C ALA A 118 6.77 -6.40 7.30
N ALA A 119 8.01 -6.71 7.70
CA ALA A 119 8.33 -7.91 8.46
C ALA A 119 7.68 -7.92 9.85
N GLU A 120 7.66 -6.77 10.56
CA GLU A 120 6.94 -6.61 11.84
C GLU A 120 5.43 -6.85 11.69
N TRP A 121 4.86 -6.57 10.51
CA TRP A 121 3.46 -6.87 10.18
C TRP A 121 3.21 -8.31 9.73
N GLY A 122 4.25 -9.17 9.74
CA GLY A 122 4.16 -10.58 9.37
C GLY A 122 4.42 -10.88 7.90
N TYR A 123 4.95 -9.92 7.13
CA TYR A 123 5.28 -10.08 5.72
C TYR A 123 6.77 -9.80 5.48
N PRO A 124 7.68 -10.70 5.93
CA PRO A 124 9.11 -10.53 5.65
C PRO A 124 9.39 -10.63 4.15
N ARG A 125 10.45 -9.97 3.72
CA ARG A 125 10.95 -10.09 2.35
C ARG A 125 11.26 -11.56 2.01
N PRO A 126 10.69 -12.09 0.91
CA PRO A 126 10.87 -13.49 0.51
C PRO A 126 12.24 -13.77 -0.13
#